data_AF-A0A2E6W8C1-F1
#
_entry.id   AF-A0A2E6W8C1-F1
#
_cell.length_a   1.000
_cell.length_b   1.000
_cell.length_c   1.000
_cell.angle_alpha   90.00
_cell.angle_beta   90.00
_cell.angle_gamma   90.00
#
_symmetry.space_group_name_H-M   'P 1'
#
loop_
_entity.id
_entity.type
_entity.pdbx_description
1 polymer ?
#
loop_
_entity_poly.entity_id
_entity_poly.type
_entity_poly.pdbx_seq_one_letter_code
_entity_poly.pdbx_strand_id
1 'polypeptide(L)'
;MLLKDVVIGSSVESMFYAFTNDYFHILSSSNIPIFYKECCLNLFGNPRQDYTWSRLFLLLSLQGQMIDNADLQNIRLQERKLKIITSSHNQEYEFNNCHIFEPAPIVFDLDIEVLKSENPVYIVYDDFELSNLGGRHTFLPPKISISNFAKEIHFYSSSRVDGSKYITDCVAESHLSYEDLMDFDYSDTMARFAVERYLDSIDIKGNKIGLYKNGSNKYRKPRVLHNKRVVIKKDNNLYKDTKNVFFIKNFCLKDAIS
;
A
#
# COMPACT_ATOMS: atom_id res chain seq x y z
N MET A 1 23.68 -7.34 18.28
CA MET A 1 22.65 -6.88 19.24
C MET A 1 21.60 -7.96 19.35
N LEU A 2 21.17 -8.32 20.57
CA LEU A 2 20.12 -9.33 20.77
C LEU A 2 18.76 -8.62 20.85
N LEU A 3 17.89 -8.89 19.88
CA LEU A 3 16.50 -8.46 19.84
C LEU A 3 15.66 -9.51 20.55
N LYS A 4 15.05 -9.18 21.69
CA LYS A 4 14.25 -10.18 22.42
C LYS A 4 13.09 -10.66 21.56
N ASP A 5 12.28 -9.73 21.08
CA ASP A 5 11.12 -9.97 20.24
C ASP A 5 11.16 -8.96 19.08
N VAL A 6 10.98 -9.46 17.85
CA VAL A 6 11.06 -8.64 16.64
C VAL A 6 9.84 -8.88 15.75
N VAL A 7 9.35 -7.81 15.12
CA VAL A 7 8.24 -7.81 14.17
C VAL A 7 8.75 -7.36 12.82
N ILE A 8 8.42 -8.10 11.76
CA ILE A 8 8.79 -7.78 10.39
C ILE A 8 7.53 -7.55 9.55
N GLY A 9 7.43 -6.37 8.94
CA GLY A 9 6.32 -5.99 8.06
C GLY A 9 6.35 -4.50 7.70
N SER A 10 5.58 -4.10 6.69
CA SER A 10 5.44 -2.69 6.27
C SER A 10 4.05 -2.09 6.53
N SER A 11 3.09 -2.91 6.96
CA SER A 11 1.71 -2.53 7.25
C SER A 11 1.54 -1.77 8.56
N VAL A 12 0.44 -1.01 8.69
CA VAL A 12 0.05 -0.33 9.95
C VAL A 12 -0.21 -1.33 11.06
N GLU A 13 -0.80 -2.45 10.72
CA GLU A 13 -1.04 -3.61 11.58
C GLU A 13 0.24 -4.10 12.25
N SER A 14 1.31 -4.28 11.46
CA SER A 14 2.60 -4.77 11.97
C SER A 14 3.24 -3.79 12.95
N MET A 15 3.19 -2.49 12.65
CA MET A 15 3.72 -1.46 13.54
C MET A 15 2.88 -1.28 14.79
N PHE A 16 1.57 -1.33 14.67
CA PHE A 16 0.68 -1.26 15.84
C PHE A 16 0.93 -2.43 16.78
N TYR A 17 1.04 -3.65 16.23
CA TYR A 17 1.37 -4.84 17.00
C TYR A 17 2.73 -4.73 17.69
N ALA A 18 3.75 -4.21 17.01
CA ALA A 18 5.06 -3.97 17.63
C ALA A 18 4.97 -2.96 18.77
N PHE A 19 4.25 -1.85 18.55
CA PHE A 19 4.07 -0.78 19.52
C PHE A 19 3.32 -1.24 20.77
N THR A 20 2.24 -2.01 20.64
CA THR A 20 1.45 -2.49 21.79
C THR A 20 2.18 -3.52 22.63
N ASN A 21 3.10 -4.28 22.03
CA ASN A 21 3.83 -5.35 22.71
C ASN A 21 5.26 -4.95 23.12
N ASP A 22 5.68 -3.71 22.86
CA ASP A 22 7.04 -3.21 23.17
C ASP A 22 8.15 -3.99 22.42
N TYR A 23 7.88 -4.34 21.16
CA TYR A 23 8.79 -5.14 20.31
C TYR A 23 9.57 -4.27 19.32
N PHE A 24 10.74 -4.75 18.90
CA PHE A 24 11.47 -4.11 17.81
C PHE A 24 10.72 -4.31 16.49
N HIS A 25 10.65 -3.28 15.67
CA HIS A 25 10.01 -3.32 14.35
C HIS A 25 11.03 -3.12 13.24
N ILE A 26 10.96 -3.98 12.23
CA ILE A 26 11.79 -3.94 11.03
C ILE A 26 10.88 -3.82 9.82
N LEU A 27 11.10 -2.77 9.03
CA LEU A 27 10.37 -2.59 7.78
C LEU A 27 10.81 -3.66 6.77
N SER A 28 9.82 -4.41 6.24
CA SER A 28 10.02 -5.40 5.18
C SER A 28 10.16 -4.75 3.80
N SER A 29 9.62 -3.55 3.63
CA SER A 29 9.70 -2.80 2.39
C SER A 29 9.61 -1.30 2.68
N SER A 30 10.15 -0.49 1.78
CA SER A 30 10.01 0.97 1.80
C SER A 30 8.63 1.46 1.33
N ASN A 31 7.69 0.54 1.09
CA ASN A 31 6.36 0.90 0.64
C ASN A 31 5.54 1.43 1.82
N ILE A 32 5.41 2.75 1.87
CA ILE A 32 4.52 3.46 2.79
C ILE A 32 3.07 3.08 2.44
N PRO A 33 2.19 2.80 3.44
CA PRO A 33 0.77 2.58 3.21
C PRO A 33 0.15 3.72 2.43
N ILE A 34 -0.84 3.36 1.63
CA ILE A 34 -1.27 4.26 0.58
C ILE A 34 -2.24 5.29 1.14
N PHE A 35 -1.97 6.54 0.81
CA PHE A 35 -2.53 7.73 1.42
C PHE A 35 -4.06 7.88 1.30
N TYR A 36 -4.72 7.09 0.45
CA TYR A 36 -6.18 7.13 0.29
C TYR A 36 -6.92 6.05 1.08
N LYS A 37 -6.22 5.07 1.67
CA LYS A 37 -6.87 4.03 2.48
C LYS A 37 -7.22 4.59 3.86
N GLU A 38 -8.47 4.37 4.27
CA GLU A 38 -8.92 4.66 5.62
C GLU A 38 -8.48 3.53 6.57
N CYS A 39 -8.17 3.90 7.80
CA CYS A 39 -7.73 3.07 8.89
C CYS A 39 -8.72 3.23 10.05
N CYS A 40 -9.03 2.13 10.73
CA CYS A 40 -9.89 2.18 11.91
C CYS A 40 -9.20 2.79 13.14
N LEU A 41 -7.86 2.81 13.18
CA LEU A 41 -7.08 3.54 14.17
C LEU A 41 -7.13 5.03 13.85
N ASN A 42 -7.99 5.76 14.55
CA ASN A 42 -8.03 7.22 14.43
C ASN A 42 -6.99 7.90 15.33
N LEU A 43 -5.71 7.54 15.16
CA LEU A 43 -4.63 8.15 15.95
C LEU A 43 -4.53 9.64 15.63
N PHE A 44 -4.79 10.47 16.65
CA PHE A 44 -4.81 11.94 16.56
C PHE A 44 -5.87 12.53 15.62
N GLY A 45 -7.00 11.84 15.43
CA GLY A 45 -8.18 12.41 14.75
C GLY A 45 -8.11 12.44 13.22
N ASN A 46 -7.15 11.74 12.60
CA ASN A 46 -7.13 11.51 11.16
C ASN A 46 -7.30 10.01 10.84
N PRO A 47 -8.36 9.60 10.13
CA PRO A 47 -8.62 8.20 9.81
C PRO A 47 -7.75 7.67 8.67
N ARG A 48 -6.80 8.43 8.12
CA ARG A 48 -5.98 7.94 7.00
C ARG A 48 -4.86 7.01 7.45
N GLN A 49 -4.64 5.97 6.65
CA GLN A 49 -3.65 4.94 6.94
C GLN A 49 -2.21 5.46 6.87
N ASP A 50 -1.89 6.32 5.90
CA ASP A 50 -0.57 6.96 5.79
C ASP A 50 -0.24 7.82 7.02
N TYR A 51 -1.21 8.61 7.48
CA TYR A 51 -1.05 9.43 8.67
C TYR A 51 -0.80 8.58 9.92
N THR A 52 -1.60 7.54 10.10
CA THR A 52 -1.47 6.58 11.21
C THR A 52 -0.10 5.91 11.19
N TRP A 53 0.35 5.47 10.01
CA TRP A 53 1.66 4.86 9.79
C TRP A 53 2.80 5.80 10.19
N SER A 54 2.81 7.04 9.71
CA SER A 54 3.85 8.02 10.04
C SER A 54 3.91 8.33 11.53
N ARG A 55 2.77 8.30 12.23
CA ARG A 55 2.71 8.52 13.68
C ARG A 55 3.25 7.32 14.45
N LEU A 56 2.86 6.10 14.10
CA LEU A 56 3.42 4.89 14.72
C LEU A 56 4.93 4.78 14.48
N PHE A 57 5.38 5.05 13.25
CA PHE A 57 6.80 5.10 12.92
C PHE A 57 7.56 6.07 13.83
N LEU A 58 7.03 7.29 14.02
CA LEU A 58 7.62 8.28 14.92
C LEU A 58 7.68 7.79 16.37
N LEU A 59 6.59 7.20 16.88
CA LEU A 59 6.54 6.69 18.26
C LEU A 59 7.55 5.57 18.50
N LEU A 60 7.60 4.58 17.61
CA LEU A 60 8.59 3.49 17.67
C LEU A 60 10.02 4.00 17.54
N SER A 61 10.25 5.02 16.71
CA SER A 61 11.56 5.64 16.55
C SER A 61 12.00 6.37 17.82
N LEU A 62 11.08 7.08 18.49
CA LEU A 62 11.34 7.76 19.76
C LEU A 62 11.64 6.76 20.89
N GLN A 63 11.05 5.57 20.85
CA GLN A 63 11.34 4.46 21.77
C GLN A 63 12.64 3.71 21.44
N GLY A 64 13.28 4.01 20.30
CA GLY A 64 14.47 3.29 19.84
C GLY A 64 14.17 1.85 19.40
N GLN A 65 12.91 1.54 19.09
CA GLN A 65 12.45 0.21 18.67
C GLN A 65 12.33 0.08 17.15
N MET A 66 12.43 1.18 16.43
CA MET A 66 12.38 1.20 14.97
C MET A 66 13.76 0.92 14.38
N ILE A 67 13.85 -0.12 13.54
CA ILE A 67 15.04 -0.43 12.75
C ILE A 67 14.68 -0.18 11.28
N ASP A 68 14.97 1.04 10.83
CA ASP A 68 14.74 1.47 9.45
C ASP A 68 15.99 1.29 8.58
N ASN A 69 15.79 0.81 7.36
CA ASN A 69 16.84 0.59 6.37
C ASN A 69 16.37 1.10 5.01
N ALA A 70 16.77 2.34 4.67
CA ALA A 70 16.30 3.05 3.47
C ALA A 70 16.49 2.28 2.15
N ASP A 71 17.55 1.48 2.03
CA ASP A 71 17.90 0.72 0.82
C ASP A 71 17.82 -0.80 1.05
N LEU A 72 16.77 -1.26 1.72
CA LEU A 72 16.55 -2.69 1.94
C LEU A 72 16.40 -3.45 0.61
N GLN A 73 17.29 -4.41 0.36
CA GLN A 73 17.18 -5.32 -0.78
C GLN A 73 16.55 -6.65 -0.37
N ASN A 74 16.97 -7.19 0.77
CA ASN A 74 16.56 -8.51 1.20
C ASN A 74 16.73 -8.65 2.72
N ILE A 75 15.83 -9.41 3.34
CA ILE A 75 15.92 -9.85 4.72
C ILE A 75 16.09 -11.36 4.69
N ARG A 76 17.19 -11.88 5.23
CA ARG A 76 17.39 -13.32 5.38
C ARG A 76 17.20 -13.74 6.82
N LEU A 77 16.45 -14.83 7.00
CA LEU A 77 16.21 -15.40 8.32
C LEU A 77 16.90 -16.77 8.40
N GLN A 78 17.86 -16.87 9.33
CA GLN A 78 18.71 -18.04 9.57
C GLN A 78 18.62 -18.42 11.05
N GLU A 79 17.84 -19.45 11.39
CA GLU A 79 17.61 -19.92 12.77
C GLU A 79 17.20 -18.81 13.76
N ARG A 80 18.18 -18.20 14.43
CA ARG A 80 18.01 -17.10 15.41
C ARG A 80 18.71 -15.82 14.99
N LYS A 81 19.12 -15.74 13.73
CA LYS A 81 19.85 -14.64 13.13
C LYS A 81 19.03 -14.03 12.01
N LEU A 82 18.89 -12.73 12.08
CA LEU A 82 18.29 -11.92 11.06
C LEU A 82 19.39 -11.13 10.36
N LYS A 83 19.55 -11.36 9.06
CA LYS A 83 20.51 -10.64 8.24
C LYS A 83 19.78 -9.70 7.29
N ILE A 84 19.98 -8.41 7.51
CA ILE A 84 19.44 -7.34 6.68
C ILE A 84 20.51 -6.98 5.64
N ILE A 85 20.16 -7.12 4.37
CA ILE A 85 21.04 -6.82 3.23
C ILE A 85 20.54 -5.52 2.62
N THR A 86 21.38 -4.49 2.66
CA THR A 86 21.13 -3.20 1.99
C THR A 86 22.04 -3.05 0.77
N SER A 87 21.82 -2.00 -0.02
CA SER A 87 22.68 -1.61 -1.14
C SER A 87 24.17 -1.45 -0.77
N SER A 88 24.44 -1.00 0.47
CA SER A 88 25.76 -0.53 0.89
C SER A 88 26.40 -1.38 1.98
N HIS A 89 25.60 -2.00 2.85
CA HIS A 89 26.10 -2.75 4.00
C HIS A 89 25.17 -3.88 4.42
N ASN A 90 25.73 -4.84 5.16
CA ASN A 90 24.98 -5.94 5.74
C ASN A 90 24.95 -5.77 7.26
N GLN A 91 23.76 -5.88 7.85
CA GLN A 91 23.58 -5.86 9.30
C GLN A 91 23.09 -7.24 9.76
N GLU A 92 23.57 -7.69 10.91
CA GLU A 92 23.19 -8.98 11.50
C GLU A 92 22.71 -8.76 12.94
N TYR A 93 21.53 -9.29 13.24
CA TYR A 93 20.89 -9.24 14.53
C TYR A 93 20.58 -10.65 15.00
N GLU A 94 20.70 -10.90 16.30
CA GLU A 94 20.22 -12.15 16.90
C GLU A 94 18.84 -11.89 17.50
N PHE A 95 17.93 -12.87 17.47
CA PHE A 95 16.60 -12.74 18.05
C PHE A 95 16.14 -13.97 18.84
N ASN A 96 15.20 -13.80 19.78
CA ASN A 96 14.52 -14.93 20.41
C ASN A 96 13.24 -15.30 19.65
N ASN A 97 12.32 -14.34 19.48
CA ASN A 97 11.08 -14.55 18.75
C ASN A 97 10.95 -13.54 17.59
N CYS A 98 10.47 -14.01 16.44
CA CYS A 98 10.24 -13.21 15.25
C CYS A 98 8.78 -13.37 14.80
N HIS A 99 8.06 -12.25 14.65
CA HIS A 99 6.68 -12.19 14.20
C HIS A 99 6.65 -11.60 12.78
N ILE A 100 6.16 -12.38 11.81
CA ILE A 100 6.18 -12.00 10.40
C ILE A 100 4.75 -11.70 9.94
N PHE A 101 4.51 -10.46 9.51
CA PHE A 101 3.24 -10.03 8.92
C PHE A 101 3.26 -10.16 7.38
N GLU A 102 4.42 -9.91 6.77
CA GLU A 102 4.60 -9.92 5.32
C GLU A 102 5.80 -10.80 4.97
N PRO A 103 5.57 -12.02 4.46
CA PRO A 103 6.65 -12.96 4.16
C PRO A 103 7.55 -12.50 3.01
N ALA A 104 7.04 -11.76 2.03
CA ALA A 104 7.87 -11.14 1.00
C ALA A 104 8.35 -9.75 1.47
N PRO A 105 9.64 -9.39 1.29
CA PRO A 105 10.68 -10.04 0.50
C PRO A 105 11.65 -10.94 1.32
N ILE A 106 11.20 -11.54 2.42
CA ILE A 106 12.06 -12.33 3.31
C ILE A 106 12.47 -13.64 2.62
N VAL A 107 13.77 -13.91 2.62
CA VAL A 107 14.30 -15.22 2.22
C VAL A 107 14.49 -16.07 3.47
N PHE A 108 13.81 -17.22 3.47
CA PHE A 108 13.93 -18.22 4.53
C PHE A 108 15.01 -19.22 4.15
N ASP A 109 16.13 -19.20 4.89
CA ASP A 109 17.19 -20.21 4.78
C ASP A 109 16.91 -21.42 5.71
N LEU A 110 15.68 -21.48 6.25
CA LEU A 110 15.19 -22.54 7.13
C LEU A 110 14.24 -23.46 6.36
N ASP A 111 14.14 -24.72 6.80
CA ASP A 111 13.07 -25.65 6.41
C ASP A 111 11.73 -25.22 7.01
N ILE A 112 11.25 -24.03 6.63
CA ILE A 112 9.91 -23.58 7.00
C ILE A 112 8.92 -24.35 6.12
N GLU A 113 8.13 -25.18 6.77
CA GLU A 113 7.09 -25.95 6.10
C GLU A 113 6.04 -25.02 5.48
N VAL A 114 5.93 -25.05 4.16
CA VAL A 114 4.87 -24.37 3.41
C VAL A 114 3.65 -25.30 3.41
N LEU A 115 2.68 -24.99 4.27
CA LEU A 115 1.41 -25.73 4.40
C LEU A 115 0.59 -25.65 3.11
N LYS A 116 0.63 -24.51 2.43
CA LYS A 116 -0.06 -24.29 1.16
C LYS A 116 0.75 -23.33 0.31
N SER A 117 1.14 -23.79 -0.87
CA SER A 117 1.72 -22.94 -1.90
C SER A 117 0.57 -22.30 -2.69
N GLU A 118 0.55 -20.98 -2.74
CA GLU A 118 -0.39 -20.22 -3.55
C GLU A 118 0.39 -19.36 -4.53
N ASN A 119 -0.15 -19.18 -5.74
CA ASN A 119 0.48 -18.32 -6.71
C ASN A 119 0.57 -16.89 -6.15
N PRO A 120 1.74 -16.23 -6.28
CA PRO A 120 1.90 -14.87 -5.82
C PRO A 120 0.94 -13.96 -6.58
N VAL A 121 0.34 -13.02 -5.86
CA VAL A 121 -0.50 -11.98 -6.45
C VAL A 121 0.27 -10.67 -6.42
N TYR A 122 0.18 -9.91 -7.49
CA TYR A 122 0.82 -8.61 -7.60
C TYR A 122 -0.23 -7.52 -7.41
N ILE A 123 -0.06 -6.72 -6.39
CA ILE A 123 -0.90 -5.54 -6.19
C ILE A 123 -0.27 -4.40 -6.98
N VAL A 124 -1.01 -3.91 -7.97
CA VAL A 124 -0.57 -2.84 -8.86
C VAL A 124 -1.37 -1.59 -8.58
N TYR A 125 -0.65 -0.48 -8.40
CA TYR A 125 -1.22 0.84 -8.22
C TYR A 125 -0.81 1.71 -9.39
N ASP A 126 -1.79 2.09 -10.20
CA ASP A 126 -1.64 3.04 -11.28
C ASP A 126 -2.16 4.41 -10.82
N ASP A 127 -1.24 5.34 -10.59
CA ASP A 127 -1.52 6.70 -10.14
C ASP A 127 -1.71 7.61 -11.36
N PHE A 128 -2.77 8.43 -11.33
CA PHE A 128 -3.18 9.30 -12.41
C PHE A 128 -3.45 10.72 -11.92
N GLU A 129 -2.92 11.68 -12.66
CA GLU A 129 -3.32 13.08 -12.54
C GLU A 129 -4.66 13.33 -13.25
N LEU A 130 -5.58 13.98 -12.53
CA LEU A 130 -6.87 14.40 -13.04
C LEU A 130 -6.91 15.90 -13.27
N SER A 131 -6.79 16.29 -14.53
CA SER A 131 -6.88 17.69 -14.94
C SER A 131 -8.23 18.01 -15.58
N ASN A 132 -8.55 19.29 -15.66
CA ASN A 132 -9.80 19.82 -16.23
C ASN A 132 -11.10 19.49 -15.47
N LEU A 133 -11.11 18.83 -14.30
CA LEU A 133 -12.36 18.64 -13.55
C LEU A 133 -12.97 19.97 -13.09
N GLY A 134 -12.13 20.98 -12.80
CA GLY A 134 -12.54 22.28 -12.32
C GLY A 134 -13.03 22.19 -10.89
N GLY A 135 -12.26 22.72 -9.92
CA GLY A 135 -12.28 22.44 -8.47
C GLY A 135 -13.59 22.51 -7.68
N ARG A 136 -14.64 21.86 -8.18
CA ARG A 136 -16.01 21.74 -7.68
C ARG A 136 -16.24 20.36 -7.10
N HIS A 137 -15.51 19.36 -7.60
CA HIS A 137 -15.61 17.98 -7.16
C HIS A 137 -14.74 17.77 -5.92
N THR A 138 -15.33 17.86 -4.74
CA THR A 138 -14.65 17.57 -3.45
C THR A 138 -14.71 16.09 -3.09
N PHE A 139 -15.69 15.37 -3.64
CA PHE A 139 -15.88 13.94 -3.44
C PHE A 139 -16.33 13.30 -4.74
N LEU A 140 -15.78 12.13 -5.04
CA LEU A 140 -16.24 11.22 -6.09
C LEU A 140 -16.35 9.84 -5.47
N PRO A 141 -17.42 9.09 -5.78
CA PRO A 141 -17.56 7.73 -5.26
C PRO A 141 -16.38 6.87 -5.76
N PRO A 142 -15.82 5.99 -4.91
CA PRO A 142 -14.86 5.02 -5.37
C PRO A 142 -15.56 3.99 -6.26
N LYS A 143 -14.87 3.52 -7.29
CA LYS A 143 -15.31 2.36 -8.07
C LYS A 143 -14.87 1.11 -7.32
N ILE A 144 -15.79 0.16 -7.11
CA ILE A 144 -15.44 -1.19 -6.65
C ILE A 144 -15.99 -2.16 -7.68
N SER A 145 -15.11 -3.01 -8.21
CA SER A 145 -15.37 -3.96 -9.27
C SER A 145 -15.04 -5.37 -8.79
N ILE A 146 -15.73 -6.36 -9.36
CA ILE A 146 -15.43 -7.78 -9.14
C ILE A 146 -14.16 -8.19 -9.91
N SER A 147 -13.86 -7.47 -11.00
CA SER A 147 -12.65 -7.72 -11.80
C SER A 147 -11.37 -7.49 -11.00
N ASN A 148 -10.36 -8.30 -11.27
CA ASN A 148 -9.00 -8.15 -10.74
C ASN A 148 -8.28 -6.92 -11.33
N PHE A 149 -8.67 -6.46 -12.51
CA PHE A 149 -8.12 -5.27 -13.15
C PHE A 149 -8.94 -4.02 -12.87
N ALA A 150 -8.28 -2.93 -12.48
CA ALA A 150 -8.90 -1.69 -11.99
C ALA A 150 -10.06 -2.03 -11.03
N LYS A 151 -9.73 -2.92 -10.10
CA LYS A 151 -10.63 -3.50 -9.10
C LYS A 151 -11.22 -2.40 -8.26
N GLU A 152 -10.36 -1.49 -7.82
CA GLU A 152 -10.77 -0.29 -7.11
C GLU A 152 -10.22 0.96 -7.79
N ILE A 153 -11.01 2.04 -7.81
CA ILE A 153 -10.54 3.37 -8.23
C ILE A 153 -10.89 4.35 -7.13
N HIS A 154 -9.86 4.98 -6.58
CA HIS A 154 -9.98 5.92 -5.47
C HIS A 154 -9.56 7.32 -5.91
N PHE A 155 -10.32 8.33 -5.48
CA PHE A 155 -10.10 9.74 -5.83
C PHE A 155 -9.66 10.51 -4.59
N TYR A 156 -8.70 11.42 -4.76
CA TYR A 156 -8.15 12.16 -3.64
C TYR A 156 -7.66 13.56 -4.03
N SER A 157 -7.45 14.38 -3.00
CA SER A 157 -6.78 15.67 -3.09
C SER A 157 -5.30 15.46 -2.79
N SER A 158 -4.44 15.64 -3.79
CA SER A 158 -3.00 15.53 -3.65
C SER A 158 -2.40 16.83 -3.11
N SER A 159 -1.27 16.70 -2.42
CA SER A 159 -0.45 17.83 -1.98
C SER A 159 0.23 18.57 -3.14
N ARG A 160 0.19 18.04 -4.38
CA ARG A 160 0.72 18.72 -5.58
C ARG A 160 0.06 20.06 -5.84
N VAL A 161 -1.23 20.19 -5.50
CA VAL A 161 -1.95 21.46 -5.57
C VAL A 161 -2.15 21.95 -4.15
N ASP A 162 -1.31 22.91 -3.75
CA ASP A 162 -1.30 23.43 -2.39
C ASP A 162 -2.67 24.03 -2.00
N GLY A 163 -3.14 23.68 -0.81
CA GLY A 163 -4.45 24.09 -0.29
C GLY A 163 -5.67 23.57 -1.05
N SER A 164 -5.51 22.63 -1.99
CA SER A 164 -6.66 22.05 -2.71
C SER A 164 -7.60 21.31 -1.75
N LYS A 165 -8.90 21.58 -1.90
CA LYS A 165 -9.99 20.88 -1.21
C LYS A 165 -10.82 20.01 -2.17
N TYR A 166 -10.40 19.96 -3.42
CA TYR A 166 -11.07 19.28 -4.51
C TYR A 166 -10.18 18.18 -5.06
N ILE A 167 -10.78 17.19 -5.71
CA ILE A 167 -10.07 16.05 -6.28
C ILE A 167 -9.14 16.51 -7.38
N THR A 168 -7.87 16.13 -7.25
CA THR A 168 -6.81 16.45 -8.20
C THR A 168 -6.27 15.23 -8.91
N ASP A 169 -6.35 14.05 -8.28
CA ASP A 169 -5.70 12.84 -8.76
C ASP A 169 -6.53 11.61 -8.34
N CYS A 170 -6.23 10.48 -8.96
CA CYS A 170 -6.82 9.20 -8.61
C CYS A 170 -5.83 8.06 -8.79
N VAL A 171 -6.20 6.91 -8.25
CA VAL A 171 -5.39 5.69 -8.30
C VAL A 171 -6.28 4.50 -8.59
N ALA A 172 -5.85 3.66 -9.53
CA ALA A 172 -6.47 2.39 -9.81
C ALA A 172 -5.65 1.27 -9.14
N GLU A 173 -6.31 0.49 -8.28
CA GLU A 173 -5.75 -0.71 -7.67
C GLU A 173 -6.17 -1.95 -8.48
N SER A 174 -5.19 -2.77 -8.85
CA SER A 174 -5.40 -4.05 -9.54
C SER A 174 -4.69 -5.19 -8.79
N HIS A 175 -5.27 -6.38 -8.80
CA HIS A 175 -4.69 -7.60 -8.22
C HIS A 175 -4.39 -8.57 -9.35
N LEU A 176 -3.15 -8.56 -9.85
CA LEU A 176 -2.77 -9.23 -11.08
C LEU A 176 -1.93 -10.49 -10.83
N SER A 177 -2.02 -11.45 -11.74
CA SER A 177 -1.03 -12.54 -11.83
C SER A 177 0.27 -12.05 -12.47
N TYR A 178 1.31 -12.90 -12.49
CA TYR A 178 2.54 -12.56 -13.19
C TYR A 178 2.32 -12.50 -14.71
N GLU A 179 1.45 -13.36 -15.23
CA GLU A 179 1.08 -13.38 -16.65
C GLU A 179 0.35 -12.10 -17.04
N ASP A 180 -0.62 -11.68 -16.23
CA ASP A 180 -1.38 -10.43 -16.46
C ASP A 180 -0.45 -9.21 -16.46
N LEU A 181 0.58 -9.18 -15.61
CA LEU A 181 1.55 -8.08 -15.57
C LEU A 181 2.33 -7.89 -16.88
N MET A 182 2.53 -8.98 -17.63
CA MET A 182 3.23 -8.97 -18.91
C MET A 182 2.30 -8.72 -20.10
N ASP A 183 1.00 -8.75 -19.86
CA ASP A 183 -0.03 -8.53 -20.87
C ASP A 183 -0.40 -7.04 -20.97
N PHE A 184 -0.43 -6.55 -22.22
CA PHE A 184 -0.78 -5.17 -22.53
C PHE A 184 -2.20 -4.80 -22.10
N ASP A 185 -3.12 -5.77 -22.04
CA ASP A 185 -4.50 -5.54 -21.61
C ASP A 185 -4.61 -5.10 -20.14
N TYR A 186 -3.55 -5.30 -19.35
CA TYR A 186 -3.42 -4.83 -17.97
C TYR A 186 -2.37 -3.72 -17.79
N SER A 187 -1.98 -3.07 -18.89
CA SER A 187 -1.07 -1.92 -18.89
C SER A 187 -1.65 -0.69 -18.19
N ASP A 188 -0.78 0.25 -17.85
CA ASP A 188 -1.12 1.57 -17.31
C ASP A 188 -2.02 2.36 -18.28
N THR A 189 -1.83 2.15 -19.59
CA THR A 189 -2.68 2.71 -20.64
C THR A 189 -4.11 2.19 -20.55
N MET A 190 -4.28 0.90 -20.28
CA MET A 190 -5.60 0.31 -20.08
C MET A 190 -6.25 0.75 -18.77
N ALA A 191 -5.45 0.93 -17.71
CA ALA A 191 -5.94 1.44 -16.43
C ALA A 191 -6.44 2.88 -16.58
N ARG A 192 -5.75 3.70 -17.38
CA ARG A 192 -6.21 5.05 -17.76
C ARG A 192 -7.59 5.01 -18.42
N PHE A 193 -7.80 4.10 -19.39
CA PHE A 193 -9.10 3.95 -20.04
C PHE A 193 -10.19 3.46 -19.07
N ALA A 194 -9.84 2.63 -18.09
CA ALA A 194 -10.78 2.21 -17.05
C ALA A 194 -11.22 3.40 -16.17
N VAL A 195 -10.30 4.30 -15.82
CA VAL A 195 -10.62 5.55 -15.10
C VAL A 195 -11.49 6.48 -15.94
N GLU A 196 -11.15 6.70 -17.21
CA GLU A 196 -11.93 7.54 -18.12
C GLU A 196 -13.38 7.02 -18.27
N ARG A 197 -13.54 5.71 -18.49
CA ARG A 197 -14.87 5.07 -18.56
C ARG A 197 -15.64 5.23 -17.26
N TYR A 198 -14.96 5.13 -16.12
CA TYR A 198 -15.62 5.33 -14.84
C TYR A 198 -16.11 6.77 -14.66
N LEU A 199 -15.27 7.76 -14.94
CA LEU A 199 -15.66 9.17 -14.90
C LEU A 199 -16.84 9.49 -15.83
N ASP A 200 -16.85 8.92 -17.03
CA ASP A 200 -17.99 9.05 -17.96
C ASP A 200 -19.25 8.38 -17.39
N SER A 201 -19.13 7.22 -16.72
CA SER A 201 -20.26 6.48 -16.13
C SER A 201 -20.96 7.23 -14.99
N ILE A 202 -20.23 8.09 -14.28
CA ILE A 202 -20.77 8.95 -13.21
C ILE A 202 -21.07 10.38 -13.70
N ASP A 203 -21.16 10.59 -15.02
CA ASP A 203 -21.45 11.86 -15.71
C ASP A 203 -20.55 13.05 -15.27
N ILE A 204 -19.27 12.77 -15.00
CA ILE A 204 -18.33 13.82 -14.60
C ILE A 204 -17.89 14.63 -15.83
N LYS A 205 -18.23 15.91 -15.80
CA LYS A 205 -17.88 16.90 -16.81
C LYS A 205 -16.80 17.82 -16.28
N GLY A 206 -15.84 18.15 -17.13
CA GLY A 206 -14.79 19.09 -16.79
C GLY A 206 -15.23 20.56 -16.85
N ASN A 207 -14.25 21.45 -16.91
CA ASN A 207 -14.46 22.91 -16.97
C ASN A 207 -15.39 23.33 -18.10
N LYS A 208 -16.35 24.23 -17.79
CA LYS A 208 -17.19 24.87 -18.82
C LYS A 208 -16.33 25.75 -19.73
N ILE A 209 -16.40 25.49 -21.03
CA ILE A 209 -15.67 26.24 -22.08
C ILE A 209 -16.55 27.35 -22.66
N GLY A 210 -17.87 27.13 -22.71
CA GLY A 210 -18.77 28.06 -23.36
C GLY A 210 -20.16 27.46 -23.57
N LEU A 211 -20.84 27.93 -24.60
CA LEU A 211 -22.16 27.44 -25.03
C LEU A 211 -22.06 26.90 -26.46
N TYR A 212 -22.85 25.86 -26.75
CA TYR A 212 -23.14 25.45 -28.11
C TYR A 212 -24.09 26.44 -28.78
N LYS A 213 -24.21 26.40 -30.12
CA LYS A 213 -25.11 27.27 -30.89
C LYS A 213 -26.59 27.15 -30.47
N ASN A 214 -26.97 26.01 -29.89
CA ASN A 214 -28.30 25.75 -29.36
C ASN A 214 -28.52 26.24 -27.91
N GLY A 215 -27.55 26.95 -27.32
CA GLY A 215 -27.61 27.47 -25.95
C GLY A 215 -27.21 26.49 -24.85
N SER A 216 -26.92 25.22 -25.16
CA SER A 216 -26.49 24.24 -24.16
C SER A 216 -25.03 24.46 -23.72
N ASN A 217 -24.70 24.10 -22.48
CA ASN A 217 -23.35 24.25 -21.93
C ASN A 217 -22.35 23.30 -22.61
N LYS A 218 -21.19 23.83 -23.01
CA LYS A 218 -20.05 23.07 -23.52
C LYS A 218 -19.00 22.90 -22.43
N TYR A 219 -18.61 21.67 -22.15
CA TYR A 219 -17.62 21.31 -21.12
C TYR A 219 -16.38 20.65 -21.74
N ARG A 220 -15.21 20.80 -21.10
CA ARG A 220 -14.04 19.96 -21.39
C ARG A 220 -14.29 18.55 -20.86
N LYS A 221 -13.71 17.56 -21.52
CA LYS A 221 -13.58 16.25 -20.90
C LYS A 221 -12.52 16.30 -19.79
N PRO A 222 -12.74 15.64 -18.64
CA PRO A 222 -11.67 15.36 -17.70
C PRO A 222 -10.50 14.71 -18.44
N ARG A 223 -9.27 15.14 -18.12
CA ARG A 223 -8.07 14.57 -18.72
C ARG A 223 -7.34 13.77 -17.66
N VAL A 224 -7.16 12.49 -17.94
CA VAL A 224 -6.45 11.52 -17.10
C VAL A 224 -5.04 11.36 -17.65
N LEU A 225 -4.02 11.63 -16.83
CA LEU A 225 -2.61 11.50 -17.20
C LEU A 225 -1.94 10.50 -16.28
N HIS A 226 -1.26 9.50 -16.84
CA HIS A 226 -0.50 8.54 -16.04
C HIS A 226 0.68 9.25 -15.36
N ASN A 227 0.84 9.00 -14.07
CA ASN A 227 1.93 9.53 -13.25
C ASN A 227 2.97 8.43 -12.97
N LYS A 228 2.55 7.37 -12.27
CA LYS A 228 3.43 6.27 -11.87
C LYS A 228 2.66 4.96 -11.71
N ARG A 229 3.35 3.86 -11.98
CA ARG A 229 2.91 2.50 -11.67
C ARG A 229 3.78 1.93 -10.55
N VAL A 230 3.17 1.48 -9.47
CA VAL A 230 3.85 0.78 -8.36
C VAL A 230 3.36 -0.66 -8.31
N VAL A 231 4.30 -1.61 -8.32
CA VAL A 231 4.00 -3.05 -8.29
C VAL A 231 4.53 -3.63 -6.99
N ILE A 232 3.65 -4.23 -6.20
CA ILE A 232 3.99 -4.88 -4.94
C ILE A 232 3.69 -6.37 -5.08
N LYS A 233 4.72 -7.21 -4.97
CA LYS A 233 4.55 -8.66 -4.92
C LYS A 233 4.02 -9.04 -3.55
N LYS A 234 2.86 -9.67 -3.51
CA LYS A 234 2.29 -10.26 -2.30
C LYS A 234 2.47 -11.77 -2.33
N ASP A 235 3.15 -12.27 -1.31
CA ASP A 235 3.23 -13.70 -1.06
C ASP A 235 1.94 -14.15 -0.36
N ASN A 236 1.29 -15.17 -0.92
CA ASN A 236 0.07 -15.76 -0.38
C ASN A 236 0.31 -17.15 0.21
N ASN A 237 1.57 -17.59 0.28
CA ASN A 237 1.93 -18.86 0.87
C ASN A 237 1.51 -18.94 2.34
N LEU A 238 1.00 -20.10 2.73
CA LEU A 238 0.71 -20.40 4.12
C LEU A 238 1.91 -21.12 4.72
N TYR A 239 2.64 -20.41 5.56
CA TYR A 239 3.72 -20.98 6.36
C TYR A 239 3.17 -21.55 7.68
N LYS A 240 3.87 -22.57 8.18
CA LYS A 240 3.70 -23.11 9.54
C LYS A 240 4.60 -22.36 10.51
N ASP A 241 4.06 -22.08 11.69
CA ASP A 241 4.86 -21.51 12.77
C ASP A 241 5.94 -22.50 13.23
N THR A 242 7.09 -21.94 13.55
CA THR A 242 8.19 -22.68 14.17
C THR A 242 8.31 -22.28 15.64
N LYS A 243 9.28 -22.83 16.36
CA LYS A 243 9.47 -22.52 17.79
C LYS A 243 9.72 -21.03 18.07
N ASN A 244 10.37 -20.35 17.13
CA ASN A 244 10.87 -18.98 17.31
C ASN A 244 10.35 -18.00 16.23
N VAL A 245 9.68 -18.50 15.18
CA VAL A 245 9.17 -17.68 14.08
C VAL A 245 7.67 -17.93 13.94
N PHE A 246 6.90 -16.86 14.07
CA PHE A 246 5.44 -16.86 14.06
C PHE A 246 4.93 -16.06 12.86
N PHE A 247 4.06 -16.66 12.04
CA PHE A 247 3.44 -16.02 10.89
C PHE A 247 2.08 -15.48 11.28
N ILE A 248 1.99 -14.17 11.48
CA ILE A 248 0.75 -13.52 11.90
C ILE A 248 -0.18 -13.38 10.69
N LYS A 249 -1.30 -14.09 10.73
CA LYS A 249 -2.35 -14.02 9.71
C LYS A 249 -3.59 -13.33 10.29
N ASN A 250 -4.23 -12.50 9.48
CA ASN A 250 -5.52 -11.87 9.79
C ASN A 250 -5.54 -11.04 11.08
N PHE A 251 -4.46 -10.34 11.40
CA PHE A 251 -4.48 -9.37 12.49
C PHE A 251 -5.43 -8.23 12.14
N CYS A 252 -6.55 -8.13 12.87
CA CYS A 252 -7.49 -7.03 12.70
C CYS A 252 -7.21 -5.96 13.75
N LEU A 253 -6.95 -4.74 13.30
CA LEU A 253 -6.78 -3.59 14.18
C LEU A 253 -8.02 -3.34 15.08
N LYS A 254 -9.23 -3.64 14.60
CA LYS A 254 -10.46 -3.43 15.38
C LYS A 254 -10.51 -4.31 16.63
N ASP A 255 -10.06 -5.55 16.50
CA ASP A 255 -10.08 -6.54 17.59
C ASP A 255 -8.98 -6.24 18.63
N ALA A 256 -7.93 -5.50 18.24
CA ALA A 256 -6.83 -5.14 19.12
C ALA A 256 -7.08 -3.87 19.95
N ILE A 257 -8.13 -3.09 19.61
CA ILE A 257 -8.49 -1.83 20.28
C ILE A 257 -9.69 -2.02 21.23
N SER A 258 -10.48 -3.09 21.03
CA SER A 258 -11.62 -3.47 21.88
C SER A 258 -11.18 -4.03 23.23
#